data_AF-A0A937CRW1-F1
#
_entry.id   AF-A0A937CRW1-F1
#
_cell.length_a   1.000
_cell.length_b   1.000
_cell.length_c   1.000
_cell.angle_alpha   90.00
_cell.angle_beta   90.00
_cell.angle_gamma   90.00
#
_symmetry.space_group_name_H-M   'P 1'
#
loop_
_entity.id
_entity.type
_entity.pdbx_description
1 polymer ?
#
loop_
_entity_poly.entity_id
_entity_poly.type
_entity_poly.pdbx_seq_one_letter_code
_entity_poly.pdbx_strand_id
1 'polypeptide(L)'
;MSVTLASRRGGAFLTEPLDASQAQRERLAFLELRAFFTGELRRADIEARFGIRPAASTRDLALYRDIAPDNLEYDLAGRCYRPSPSFAPVFEFNADRVLAWLLQGFGDGLDLGLKPAAPCEGPGQLTRPDLQVLGAITRSMCARRATRISYLSLSSGMKRREIVPVALADNGLRWHVRAFDRERARFGDFVLTRISKVQEIEGEVDERELLGADEQWARMVEMELAPHPNIKHPKAIEADYGMQDGVLRIKARAALAGYVLRRWNVDASPDHRLDPATHHLWLRNTPTLNGVESAAVAPGVYAGPGKEAVV
;
A
#
# COMPACT_ATOMS: atom_id res chain seq x y z
N MET A 1 -3.29 1.47 -1.75
CA MET A 1 -4.65 1.32 -1.19
C MET A 1 -4.51 1.25 0.32
N SER A 2 -4.90 2.29 1.07
CA SER A 2 -4.74 2.27 2.53
C SER A 2 -5.95 1.56 3.16
N VAL A 3 -5.80 0.27 3.43
CA VAL A 3 -6.67 -0.40 4.41
C VAL A 3 -6.33 0.24 5.75
N THR A 4 -7.23 1.07 6.27
CA THR A 4 -6.98 1.75 7.55
C THR A 4 -7.25 0.73 8.65
N LEU A 5 -6.18 0.13 9.16
CA LEU A 5 -6.19 -0.64 10.40
C LEU A 5 -6.21 0.36 11.56
N ALA A 6 -7.23 0.29 12.42
CA ALA A 6 -7.24 1.09 13.63
C ALA A 6 -6.21 0.50 14.62
N SER A 7 -4.99 1.06 14.66
CA SER A 7 -4.01 0.75 15.69
C SER A 7 -3.49 2.04 16.32
N ARG A 8 -3.76 2.21 17.62
CA ARG A 8 -3.06 3.16 18.49
C ARG A 8 -2.51 2.36 19.67
N ARG A 9 -1.18 2.26 19.76
CA ARG A 9 -0.48 2.01 21.04
C ARG A 9 0.75 2.91 21.12
N GLY A 10 0.90 3.50 22.31
CA GLY A 10 1.71 4.68 22.58
C GLY A 10 3.22 4.41 22.58
N GLY A 11 3.93 5.22 21.79
CA GLY A 11 5.27 5.68 22.09
C GLY A 11 5.20 7.16 22.45
N ALA A 12 6.12 7.63 23.30
CA ALA A 12 6.29 9.06 23.58
C ALA A 12 6.93 9.73 22.37
N PHE A 13 6.13 9.98 21.33
CA PHE A 13 6.57 10.75 20.18
C PHE A 13 6.85 12.19 20.59
N LEU A 14 7.76 12.87 19.88
CA LEU A 14 8.03 14.28 20.10
C LEU A 14 6.73 15.09 20.17
N THR A 15 6.47 15.66 21.34
CA THR A 15 5.30 16.51 21.58
C THR A 15 5.53 17.95 21.10
N GLU A 16 6.79 18.35 20.91
CA GLU A 16 7.18 19.66 20.38
C GLU A 16 7.94 19.55 19.05
N PRO A 17 7.80 20.52 18.13
CA PRO A 17 8.49 20.50 16.85
C PRO A 17 10.00 20.68 17.07
N LEU A 18 10.79 19.72 16.59
CA LEU A 18 12.25 19.81 16.57
C LEU A 18 12.72 21.08 15.84
N ASP A 19 13.57 21.91 16.45
CA ASP A 19 14.18 23.06 15.76
C ASP A 19 15.27 22.60 14.77
N ALA A 20 14.83 21.97 13.68
CA ALA A 20 15.67 21.42 12.64
C ALA A 20 14.96 21.51 11.28
N SER A 21 15.75 21.78 10.23
CA SER A 21 15.25 21.77 8.85
C SER A 21 14.67 20.41 8.46
N GLN A 22 13.77 20.38 7.47
CA GLN A 22 13.17 19.14 6.96
C GLN A 22 14.23 18.10 6.57
N ALA A 23 15.25 18.53 5.82
CA ALA A 23 16.36 17.67 5.42
C ALA A 23 17.13 17.11 6.62
N GLN A 24 17.26 17.87 7.71
CA GLN A 24 17.92 17.38 8.92
C GLN A 24 17.04 16.38 9.67
N ARG A 25 15.73 16.65 9.80
CA ARG A 25 14.77 15.70 10.40
C ARG A 25 14.77 14.36 9.66
N GLU A 26 14.83 14.36 8.34
CA GLU A 26 14.93 13.12 7.53
C GLU A 26 16.21 12.33 7.82
N ARG A 27 17.34 13.00 8.04
CA ARG A 27 18.60 12.36 8.42
C ARG A 27 18.56 11.78 9.83
N LEU A 28 17.96 12.48 10.79
CA LEU A 28 17.77 11.97 12.16
C LEU A 28 16.81 10.77 12.17
N ALA A 29 15.74 10.80 11.38
CA ALA A 29 14.83 9.66 11.24
C ALA A 29 15.51 8.44 10.59
N PHE A 30 16.34 8.64 9.57
CA PHE A 30 17.14 7.56 8.98
C PHE A 30 18.16 6.97 9.96
N LEU A 31 18.81 7.84 10.73
CA LEU A 31 19.77 7.48 11.76
C LEU A 31 19.13 6.55 12.79
N GLU A 32 18.00 6.98 13.34
CA GLU A 32 17.22 6.20 14.32
C GLU A 32 16.75 4.88 13.74
N LEU A 33 16.16 4.89 12.55
CA LEU A 33 15.72 3.71 11.82
C LEU A 33 16.85 2.69 11.69
N ARG A 34 18.02 3.12 11.20
CA ARG A 34 19.17 2.25 11.00
C ARG A 34 19.64 1.68 12.33
N ALA A 35 19.91 2.53 13.33
CA ALA A 35 20.38 2.07 14.64
C ALA A 35 19.41 1.04 15.26
N PHE A 36 18.10 1.29 15.16
CA PHE A 36 17.08 0.42 15.72
C PHE A 36 16.99 -0.94 15.01
N PHE A 37 16.94 -0.95 13.67
CA PHE A 37 16.68 -2.19 12.91
C PHE A 37 17.95 -2.97 12.51
N THR A 38 19.13 -2.32 12.42
CA THR A 38 20.39 -3.01 12.11
C THR A 38 21.31 -3.20 13.31
N GLY A 39 21.00 -2.58 14.45
CA GLY A 39 21.80 -2.71 15.67
C GLY A 39 23.14 -1.97 15.66
N GLU A 40 23.46 -1.27 14.57
CA GLU A 40 24.62 -0.40 14.49
C GLU A 40 24.40 0.78 13.54
N LEU A 41 25.14 1.85 13.79
CA LEU A 41 25.15 3.07 13.00
C LEU A 41 26.55 3.68 12.95
N ARG A 42 27.00 4.04 11.75
CA ARG A 42 28.25 4.78 11.50
C ARG A 42 27.94 6.11 10.83
N ARG A 43 28.81 7.11 11.03
CA ARG A 43 28.75 8.39 10.31
C ARG A 43 28.72 8.20 8.79
N ALA A 44 29.55 7.28 8.30
CA ALA A 44 29.63 6.93 6.88
C ALA A 44 28.29 6.47 6.29
N ASP A 45 27.40 5.89 7.10
CA ASP A 45 26.08 5.46 6.63
C ASP A 45 25.19 6.66 6.31
N ILE A 46 25.23 7.70 7.15
CA ILE A 46 24.49 8.96 6.95
C ILE A 46 25.07 9.70 5.74
N GLU A 47 26.40 9.75 5.66
CA GLU A 47 27.13 10.40 4.56
C GLU A 47 26.82 9.74 3.22
N ALA A 48 26.89 8.40 3.13
CA ALA A 48 26.60 7.66 1.92
C ALA A 48 25.15 7.79 1.49
N ARG A 49 24.21 7.79 2.45
CA ARG A 49 22.77 7.88 2.14
C ARG A 49 22.35 9.26 1.62
N PHE A 50 22.91 10.32 2.19
CA PHE A 50 22.45 11.69 1.92
C PHE A 50 23.46 12.55 1.15
N GLY A 51 24.64 12.03 0.82
CA GLY A 51 25.68 12.76 0.11
C GLY A 51 26.24 13.96 0.89
N ILE A 52 26.19 13.92 2.23
CA ILE A 52 26.62 15.01 3.09
C ILE A 52 28.08 14.88 3.51
N ARG A 53 28.70 16.00 3.90
CA ARG A 53 30.08 16.03 4.41
C ARG A 53 30.16 15.55 5.87
N PRO A 54 31.31 15.02 6.33
CA PRO A 54 31.46 14.50 7.70
C PRO A 54 31.14 15.47 8.84
N ALA A 55 31.34 16.77 8.63
CA ALA A 55 30.97 17.79 9.61
C ALA A 55 29.45 17.85 9.84
N ALA A 56 28.65 17.63 8.80
CA ALA A 56 27.20 17.59 8.90
C ALA A 56 26.72 16.31 9.60
N SER A 57 27.25 15.13 9.24
CA SER A 57 26.90 13.86 9.88
C SER A 57 27.22 13.85 11.38
N THR A 58 28.32 14.49 11.77
CA THR A 58 28.71 14.65 13.18
C THR A 58 27.73 15.55 13.94
N ARG A 59 27.27 16.65 13.34
CA ARG A 59 26.26 17.53 13.95
C ARG A 59 24.91 16.82 14.10
N ASP A 60 24.51 16.03 13.11
CA ASP A 60 23.24 15.30 13.17
C ASP A 60 23.26 14.22 14.27
N LEU A 61 24.37 13.48 14.42
CA LEU A 61 24.57 12.53 15.51
C LEU A 61 24.57 13.19 16.89
N ALA A 62 25.23 14.35 17.03
CA ALA A 62 25.22 15.11 18.27
C ALA A 62 23.80 15.54 18.62
N LEU A 63 23.10 16.17 17.68
CA LEU A 63 21.72 16.60 17.85
C LEU A 63 20.80 15.44 18.23
N TYR A 64 20.90 14.28 17.56
CA TYR A 64 20.09 13.11 17.92
C TYR A 64 20.34 12.65 19.37
N ARG A 65 21.59 12.66 19.82
CA ARG A 65 21.95 12.29 21.20
C ARG A 65 21.54 13.34 22.23
N ASP A 66 21.41 14.61 21.83
CA ASP A 66 20.85 15.64 22.71
C ASP A 66 19.33 15.44 22.89
N ILE A 67 18.64 14.97 21.84
CA ILE A 67 17.20 14.69 21.85
C ILE A 67 16.87 13.39 22.59
N ALA A 68 17.66 12.34 22.36
CA ALA A 68 17.47 11.03 22.96
C ALA A 68 18.80 10.49 23.52
N PRO A 69 19.24 11.00 24.69
CA PRO A 69 20.56 10.70 25.26
C PRO A 69 20.75 9.22 25.58
N ASP A 70 19.66 8.53 25.94
CA ASP A 70 19.70 7.13 26.32
C ASP A 70 19.61 6.18 25.11
N ASN A 71 19.38 6.66 23.88
CA ASN A 71 19.16 5.75 22.74
C ASN A 71 20.45 5.12 22.21
N LEU A 72 21.61 5.79 22.31
CA LEU A 72 22.83 5.32 21.65
C LEU A 72 24.04 5.25 22.58
N GLU A 73 24.70 4.10 22.55
CA GLU A 73 25.99 3.86 23.18
C GLU A 73 27.09 3.79 22.10
N TYR A 74 28.24 4.41 22.36
CA TYR A 74 29.36 4.36 21.42
C TYR A 74 30.26 3.15 21.71
N ASP A 75 30.36 2.23 20.76
CA ASP A 75 31.27 1.09 20.81
C ASP A 75 32.66 1.49 20.30
N LEU A 76 33.63 1.59 21.21
CA LEU A 76 35.02 1.92 20.89
C LEU A 76 35.70 0.88 19.99
N ALA A 77 35.38 -0.41 20.17
CA ALA A 77 35.99 -1.50 19.41
C ALA A 77 35.44 -1.54 17.98
N GLY A 78 34.12 -1.45 17.84
CA GLY A 78 33.44 -1.40 16.54
C GLY A 78 33.52 -0.05 15.83
N ARG A 79 33.90 1.03 16.54
CA ARG A 79 33.87 2.43 16.08
C ARG A 79 32.51 2.81 15.47
N CYS A 80 31.45 2.38 16.13
CA CYS A 80 30.07 2.60 15.73
C CYS A 80 29.19 2.93 16.94
N TYR A 81 27.99 3.45 16.68
CA TYR A 81 26.96 3.61 17.69
C TYR A 81 26.04 2.39 17.68
N ARG A 82 25.66 1.90 18.86
CA ARG A 82 24.72 0.79 19.05
C ARG A 82 23.47 1.27 19.80
N PRO A 83 22.30 0.70 19.51
CA PRO A 83 21.11 0.97 20.32
C PRO A 83 21.33 0.45 21.74
N SER A 84 20.93 1.25 22.74
CA SER A 84 20.98 0.82 24.13
C SER A 84 19.79 -0.10 24.49
N PRO A 85 19.83 -0.77 25.65
CA PRO A 85 18.67 -1.50 26.18
C PRO A 85 17.45 -0.61 26.48
N SER A 86 17.65 0.70 26.64
CA SER A 86 16.61 1.68 26.97
C SER A 86 16.13 2.47 25.75
N PHE A 87 16.48 2.04 24.54
CA PHE A 87 16.14 2.73 23.30
C PHE A 87 14.63 2.96 23.17
N ALA A 88 14.24 4.22 23.04
CA ALA A 88 12.87 4.65 22.78
C ALA A 88 12.83 5.48 21.49
N PRO A 89 12.19 4.99 20.40
CA PRO A 89 12.10 5.73 19.15
C PRO A 89 11.42 7.10 19.33
N VAL A 90 12.07 8.13 18.81
CA VAL A 90 11.63 9.52 18.79
C VAL A 90 10.75 9.80 17.56
N PHE A 91 11.05 9.12 16.45
CA PHE A 91 10.31 9.19 15.19
C PHE A 91 9.37 7.99 15.08
N GLU A 92 8.15 8.22 14.58
CA GLU A 92 7.22 7.14 14.33
C GLU A 92 7.68 6.27 13.15
N PHE A 93 7.82 4.97 13.39
CA PHE A 93 8.09 4.00 12.35
C PHE A 93 6.80 3.63 11.61
N ASN A 94 6.74 3.99 10.33
CA ASN A 94 5.72 3.44 9.45
C ASN A 94 6.13 2.04 8.98
N ALA A 95 5.41 1.00 9.42
CA ALA A 95 5.74 -0.39 9.13
C ALA A 95 5.95 -0.68 7.63
N ASP A 96 5.11 -0.14 6.74
CA ASP A 96 5.24 -0.34 5.29
C ASP A 96 6.56 0.21 4.75
N ARG A 97 6.96 1.41 5.20
CA ARG A 97 8.25 2.02 4.81
C ARG A 97 9.44 1.25 5.36
N VAL A 98 9.35 0.77 6.60
CA VAL A 98 10.42 -0.03 7.21
C VAL A 98 10.59 -1.35 6.47
N LEU A 99 9.50 -2.07 6.21
CA LEU A 99 9.54 -3.35 5.50
C LEU A 99 10.01 -3.16 4.04
N ALA A 100 9.59 -2.08 3.37
CA ALA A 100 10.11 -1.73 2.05
C ALA A 100 11.61 -1.44 2.08
N TRP A 101 12.09 -0.70 3.08
CA TRP A 101 13.51 -0.42 3.26
C TRP A 101 14.32 -1.69 3.56
N LEU A 102 13.82 -2.60 4.39
CA LEU A 102 14.48 -3.89 4.65
C LEU A 102 14.56 -4.75 3.38
N LEU A 103 13.48 -4.76 2.58
CA LEU A 103 13.38 -5.58 1.38
C LEU A 103 14.16 -5.00 0.18
N GLN A 104 14.18 -3.69 0.01
CA GLN A 104 14.71 -3.01 -1.19
C GLN A 104 15.96 -2.16 -0.91
N GLY A 105 16.31 -1.91 0.36
CA GLY A 105 17.42 -1.04 0.76
C GLY A 105 17.12 0.46 0.72
N PHE A 106 16.00 0.88 0.13
CA PHE A 106 15.58 2.28 0.00
C PHE A 106 14.05 2.43 -0.11
N GLY A 107 13.52 3.63 0.17
CA GLY A 107 12.09 3.92 0.20
C GLY A 107 11.64 5.16 -0.60
N ASP A 108 12.59 5.88 -1.22
CA ASP A 108 12.37 7.15 -1.95
C ASP A 108 12.60 7.02 -3.47
N GLY A 109 12.81 5.81 -3.98
CA GLY A 109 12.98 5.53 -5.41
C GLY A 109 14.37 5.83 -5.98
N LEU A 110 15.33 6.22 -5.13
CA LEU A 110 16.74 6.35 -5.51
C LEU A 110 17.47 5.04 -5.24
N ASP A 111 17.68 4.25 -6.28
CA ASP A 111 18.55 3.08 -6.19
C ASP A 111 20.02 3.52 -6.13
N LEU A 112 20.52 3.67 -4.91
CA LEU A 112 21.91 3.99 -4.64
C LEU A 112 22.84 2.75 -4.71
N GLY A 113 22.31 1.57 -5.06
CA GLY A 113 23.05 0.31 -5.03
C GLY A 113 23.53 -0.07 -3.62
N LEU A 114 22.89 0.45 -2.58
CA LEU A 114 23.24 0.15 -1.19
C LEU A 114 22.89 -1.31 -0.88
N LYS A 115 23.78 -2.00 -0.19
CA LYS A 115 23.52 -3.38 0.23
C LYS A 115 22.30 -3.42 1.16
N PRO A 116 21.40 -4.41 1.02
CA PRO A 116 20.30 -4.61 1.97
C PRO A 116 20.83 -4.69 3.40
N ALA A 117 20.08 -4.08 4.31
CA ALA A 117 20.41 -4.04 5.74
C ALA A 117 20.39 -5.43 6.39
N ALA A 118 19.56 -6.34 5.88
CA ALA A 118 19.44 -7.72 6.32
C ALA A 118 19.06 -8.63 5.13
N PRO A 119 19.34 -9.93 5.18
CA PRO A 119 18.77 -10.88 4.22
C PRO A 119 17.24 -10.82 4.29
N CYS A 120 16.62 -10.35 3.21
CA CYS A 120 15.18 -10.19 3.11
C CYS A 120 14.75 -10.52 1.69
N GLU A 121 13.75 -11.39 1.57
CA GLU A 121 13.16 -11.77 0.30
C GLU A 121 11.65 -11.64 0.39
N GLY A 122 11.02 -11.35 -0.75
CA GLY A 122 9.58 -11.22 -0.86
C GLY A 122 9.13 -11.69 -2.24
N PRO A 123 7.81 -11.86 -2.43
CA PRO A 123 7.26 -12.40 -3.68
C PRO A 123 7.51 -11.50 -4.90
N GLY A 124 7.99 -10.26 -4.69
CA GLY A 124 8.18 -9.26 -5.73
C GLY A 124 6.86 -8.84 -6.38
N GLN A 125 6.95 -8.05 -7.44
CA GLN A 125 5.83 -7.76 -8.32
C GLN A 125 5.95 -8.61 -9.58
N LEU A 126 4.97 -9.49 -9.80
CA LEU A 126 4.92 -10.34 -11.00
C LEU A 126 4.75 -9.52 -12.29
N THR A 127 4.11 -8.36 -12.20
CA THR A 127 3.87 -7.47 -13.34
C THR A 127 4.19 -6.03 -12.97
N ARG A 128 4.79 -5.28 -13.91
CA ARG A 128 5.07 -3.86 -13.78
C ARG A 128 4.40 -3.12 -14.94
N PRO A 129 3.63 -2.04 -14.69
CA PRO A 129 3.07 -1.24 -15.77
C PRO A 129 4.19 -0.51 -16.53
N ASP A 130 3.98 -0.26 -17.82
CA ASP A 130 4.82 0.65 -18.57
C ASP A 130 4.72 2.07 -17.97
N LEU A 131 5.86 2.64 -17.56
CA LEU A 131 5.90 3.95 -16.91
C LEU A 131 5.52 5.09 -17.85
N GLN A 132 5.67 4.93 -19.16
CA GLN A 132 5.18 5.90 -20.15
C GLN A 132 3.65 5.90 -20.21
N VAL A 133 3.04 4.72 -20.21
CA VAL A 133 1.59 4.55 -20.13
C VAL A 133 1.06 5.11 -18.81
N LEU A 134 1.66 4.73 -17.69
CA LEU A 134 1.28 5.22 -16.36
C LEU A 134 1.37 6.76 -16.31
N GLY A 135 2.48 7.33 -16.79
CA GLY A 135 2.67 8.78 -16.83
C GLY A 135 1.64 9.49 -17.71
N ALA A 136 1.28 8.93 -18.87
CA ALA A 136 0.27 9.52 -19.74
C ALA A 136 -1.13 9.50 -19.11
N ILE A 137 -1.51 8.39 -18.49
CA ILE A 137 -2.78 8.24 -17.78
C ILE A 137 -2.86 9.19 -16.59
N THR A 138 -1.82 9.26 -15.76
CA THR A 138 -1.83 10.12 -14.56
C THR A 138 -1.83 11.60 -14.91
N ARG A 139 -1.10 12.04 -15.94
CA ARG A 139 -1.19 13.42 -16.44
C ARG A 139 -2.59 13.77 -16.90
N SER A 140 -3.24 12.88 -17.67
CA SER A 140 -4.60 13.09 -18.16
C SER A 140 -5.62 13.14 -17.00
N MET A 141 -5.45 12.27 -16.01
CA MET A 141 -6.25 12.26 -14.77
C MET A 141 -6.09 13.57 -13.98
N CYS A 142 -4.87 14.04 -13.76
CA CYS A 142 -4.60 15.30 -13.07
C CYS A 142 -5.14 16.51 -13.85
N ALA A 143 -5.05 16.47 -15.18
CA ALA A 143 -5.58 17.50 -16.07
C ALA A 143 -7.10 17.43 -16.28
N ARG A 144 -7.78 16.40 -15.72
CA ARG A 144 -9.20 16.10 -15.95
C ARG A 144 -9.54 16.03 -17.44
N ARG A 145 -8.72 15.32 -18.21
CA ARG A 145 -8.91 15.14 -19.66
C ARG A 145 -9.28 13.70 -19.98
N ALA A 146 -10.09 13.54 -21.02
CA ALA A 146 -10.38 12.24 -21.61
C ALA A 146 -9.14 11.70 -22.36
N THR A 147 -9.06 10.38 -22.48
CA THR A 147 -7.98 9.71 -23.20
C THR A 147 -8.54 8.64 -24.11
N ARG A 148 -7.98 8.53 -25.32
CA ARG A 148 -8.17 7.39 -26.19
C ARG A 148 -7.06 6.37 -25.89
N ILE A 149 -7.46 5.16 -25.52
CA ILE A 149 -6.54 4.07 -25.24
C ILE A 149 -6.70 2.93 -26.25
N SER A 150 -5.61 2.23 -26.55
CA SER A 150 -5.65 0.90 -27.15
C SER A 150 -5.56 -0.14 -26.04
N TYR A 151 -6.65 -0.86 -25.81
CA TYR A 151 -6.78 -1.81 -24.71
C TYR A 151 -6.90 -3.26 -25.20
N LEU A 152 -6.13 -4.16 -24.61
CA LEU A 152 -6.15 -5.60 -24.88
C LEU A 152 -7.14 -6.30 -23.93
N SER A 153 -8.39 -6.47 -24.38
CA SER A 153 -9.43 -7.17 -23.65
C SER A 153 -9.25 -8.70 -23.71
N LEU A 154 -9.50 -9.40 -22.58
CA LEU A 154 -9.49 -10.86 -22.54
C LEU A 154 -10.58 -11.48 -23.42
N SER A 155 -11.77 -10.89 -23.44
CA SER A 155 -12.93 -11.46 -24.16
C SER A 155 -13.00 -11.03 -25.62
N SER A 156 -12.37 -9.91 -25.98
CA SER A 156 -12.60 -9.32 -27.30
C SER A 156 -11.35 -8.74 -27.98
N GLY A 157 -10.17 -9.06 -27.47
CA GLY A 157 -8.89 -8.67 -28.07
C GLY A 157 -8.63 -7.18 -28.03
N MET A 158 -7.85 -6.69 -28.99
CA MET A 158 -7.47 -5.28 -29.06
C MET A 158 -8.65 -4.41 -29.47
N LYS A 159 -8.97 -3.39 -28.66
CA LYS A 159 -9.99 -2.39 -28.96
C LYS A 159 -9.51 -1.01 -28.59
N ARG A 160 -10.00 -0.01 -29.33
CA ARG A 160 -9.88 1.38 -28.90
C ARG A 160 -11.01 1.69 -27.91
N ARG A 161 -10.71 2.53 -26.92
CA ARG A 161 -11.67 3.02 -25.92
C ARG A 161 -11.41 4.49 -25.67
N GLU A 162 -12.48 5.23 -25.44
CA GLU A 162 -12.40 6.58 -24.88
C GLU A 162 -12.80 6.54 -23.42
N ILE A 163 -11.85 6.89 -22.55
CA ILE A 163 -12.02 6.82 -21.11
C ILE A 163 -11.66 8.14 -20.47
N VAL A 164 -12.36 8.48 -19.38
CA VAL A 164 -11.96 9.56 -18.47
C VAL A 164 -11.33 8.92 -17.24
N PRO A 165 -9.98 8.92 -17.10
CA PRO A 165 -9.32 8.32 -15.95
C PRO A 165 -9.57 9.15 -14.69
N VAL A 166 -9.99 8.49 -13.61
CA VAL A 166 -10.42 9.18 -12.37
C VAL A 166 -9.68 8.73 -11.11
N ALA A 167 -9.15 7.51 -11.07
CA ALA A 167 -8.32 7.06 -9.95
C ALA A 167 -7.36 5.93 -10.37
N LEU A 168 -6.27 5.79 -9.62
CA LEU A 168 -5.43 4.60 -9.64
C LEU A 168 -5.82 3.64 -8.52
N ALA A 169 -5.83 2.34 -8.84
CA ALA A 169 -6.08 1.29 -7.89
C ALA A 169 -5.02 0.20 -7.98
N ASP A 170 -4.48 -0.19 -6.82
CA ASP A 170 -3.63 -1.37 -6.67
C ASP A 170 -4.44 -2.47 -5.97
N ASN A 171 -4.63 -3.60 -6.66
CA ASN A 171 -5.34 -4.76 -6.11
C ASN A 171 -4.40 -5.79 -5.44
N GLY A 172 -3.12 -5.46 -5.28
CA GLY A 172 -2.08 -6.34 -4.73
C GLY A 172 -1.41 -7.27 -5.74
N LEU A 173 -1.97 -7.38 -6.95
CA LEU A 173 -1.40 -8.21 -8.03
C LEU A 173 -1.07 -7.37 -9.27
N ARG A 174 -1.95 -6.41 -9.60
CA ARG A 174 -1.88 -5.56 -10.80
C ARG A 174 -2.41 -4.17 -10.48
N TRP A 175 -1.84 -3.18 -11.15
CA TRP A 175 -2.35 -1.82 -11.15
C TRP A 175 -3.45 -1.64 -12.19
N HIS A 176 -4.48 -0.88 -11.81
CA HIS A 176 -5.61 -0.50 -12.63
C HIS A 176 -5.77 1.01 -12.63
N VAL A 177 -6.33 1.52 -13.71
CA VAL A 177 -6.98 2.83 -13.72
C VAL A 177 -8.49 2.63 -13.66
N ARG A 178 -9.13 3.23 -12.66
CA ARG A 178 -10.57 3.42 -12.59
C ARG A 178 -10.92 4.56 -13.55
N ALA A 179 -11.84 4.33 -14.47
CA ALA A 179 -12.18 5.33 -15.48
C ALA A 179 -13.66 5.25 -15.90
N PHE A 180 -14.24 6.37 -16.32
CA PHE A 180 -15.52 6.39 -17.01
C PHE A 180 -15.31 5.99 -18.48
N ASP A 181 -15.92 4.89 -18.91
CA ASP A 181 -15.90 4.42 -20.31
C ASP A 181 -17.03 5.12 -21.08
N ARG A 182 -16.68 6.03 -22.00
CA ARG A 182 -17.64 6.80 -22.79
C ARG A 182 -18.47 5.92 -23.73
N GLU A 183 -17.92 4.82 -24.23
CA GLU A 183 -18.66 3.91 -25.12
C GLU A 183 -19.74 3.14 -24.35
N ARG A 184 -19.48 2.84 -23.08
CA ARG A 184 -20.39 2.07 -22.21
C ARG A 184 -21.19 2.92 -21.23
N ALA A 185 -20.90 4.22 -21.17
CA ALA A 185 -21.46 5.20 -20.25
C ALA A 185 -21.44 4.72 -18.78
N ARG A 186 -20.32 4.17 -18.31
CA ARG A 186 -20.18 3.67 -16.94
C ARG A 186 -18.73 3.69 -16.45
N PHE A 187 -18.55 3.66 -15.14
CA PHE A 187 -17.24 3.44 -14.53
C PHE A 187 -16.78 1.99 -14.66
N GLY A 188 -15.48 1.79 -14.83
CA GLY A 188 -14.86 0.47 -14.91
C GLY A 188 -13.37 0.51 -14.61
N ASP A 189 -12.81 -0.67 -14.36
CA ASP A 189 -11.39 -0.85 -14.07
C ASP A 189 -10.64 -1.30 -15.33
N PHE A 190 -9.51 -0.66 -15.64
CA PHE A 190 -8.66 -1.00 -16.77
C PHE A 190 -7.25 -1.32 -16.27
N VAL A 191 -6.85 -2.59 -16.39
CA VAL A 191 -5.49 -3.04 -16.08
C VAL A 191 -4.44 -2.26 -16.90
N LEU A 192 -3.50 -1.60 -16.24
CA LEU A 192 -2.50 -0.76 -16.91
C LEU A 192 -1.61 -1.54 -17.88
N THR A 193 -1.24 -2.77 -17.56
CA THR A 193 -0.38 -3.61 -18.42
C THR A 193 -1.06 -4.08 -19.71
N ARG A 194 -2.38 -3.87 -19.85
CA ARG A 194 -3.14 -4.17 -21.07
C ARG A 194 -3.36 -2.95 -21.94
N ILE A 195 -2.90 -1.77 -21.52
CA ILE A 195 -2.95 -0.54 -22.31
C ILE A 195 -1.65 -0.44 -23.10
N SER A 196 -1.74 -0.46 -24.43
CA SER A 196 -0.55 -0.39 -25.31
C SER A 196 -0.29 1.00 -25.89
N LYS A 197 -1.31 1.87 -25.92
CA LYS A 197 -1.19 3.24 -26.40
C LYS A 197 -2.17 4.13 -25.67
N VAL A 198 -1.73 5.36 -25.38
CA VAL A 198 -2.54 6.42 -24.77
C VAL A 198 -2.41 7.66 -25.63
N GLN A 199 -3.54 8.28 -25.96
CA GLN A 199 -3.60 9.57 -26.64
C GLN A 199 -4.58 10.46 -25.86
N GLU A 200 -4.13 11.63 -25.45
CA GLU A 200 -5.00 12.61 -24.82
C GLU A 200 -6.03 13.13 -25.83
N ILE A 201 -7.25 13.36 -25.35
CA ILE A 201 -8.33 13.98 -26.12
C ILE A 201 -8.56 15.37 -25.54
N GLU A 202 -8.51 16.38 -26.40
CA GLU A 202 -8.88 17.75 -26.03
C GLU A 202 -10.38 17.87 -25.83
N GLY A 203 -10.78 18.71 -24.88
CA GLY A 203 -12.17 18.95 -24.53
C GLY A 203 -12.42 18.81 -23.04
N GLU A 204 -13.53 19.36 -22.60
CA GLU A 204 -13.97 19.24 -21.21
C GLU A 204 -14.58 17.86 -20.96
N VAL A 205 -14.43 17.41 -19.72
CA VAL A 205 -15.10 16.21 -19.21
C VAL A 205 -16.34 16.64 -18.45
N ASP A 206 -17.43 15.89 -18.61
CA ASP A 206 -18.69 16.16 -17.93
C ASP A 206 -18.59 15.73 -16.46
N GLU A 207 -19.31 16.42 -15.56
CA GLU A 207 -19.33 16.08 -14.13
C GLU A 207 -19.71 14.62 -13.87
N ARG A 208 -20.59 14.04 -14.69
CA ARG A 208 -20.99 12.62 -14.59
C ARG A 208 -19.86 11.63 -14.91
N GLU A 209 -18.80 12.09 -15.56
CA GLU A 209 -17.61 11.29 -15.91
C GLU A 209 -16.52 11.35 -14.84
N LEU A 210 -16.68 12.24 -13.84
CA LEU A 210 -15.71 12.47 -12.78
C LEU A 210 -15.92 11.52 -11.60
N LEU A 211 -14.88 11.38 -10.77
CA LEU A 211 -14.85 10.46 -9.62
C LEU A 211 -16.04 10.62 -8.65
N GLY A 212 -16.57 11.85 -8.51
CA GLY A 212 -17.71 12.13 -7.63
C GLY A 212 -19.02 11.47 -8.06
N ALA A 213 -19.16 11.14 -9.35
CA ALA A 213 -20.32 10.44 -9.90
C ALA A 213 -20.19 8.90 -9.84
N ASP A 214 -19.03 8.37 -9.44
CA ASP A 214 -18.83 6.92 -9.30
C ASP A 214 -19.37 6.44 -7.95
N GLU A 215 -20.60 5.91 -7.95
CA GLU A 215 -21.26 5.42 -6.74
C GLU A 215 -20.46 4.30 -6.04
N GLN A 216 -19.83 3.41 -6.80
CA GLN A 216 -19.01 2.33 -6.24
C GLN A 216 -17.74 2.88 -5.59
N TRP A 217 -17.20 3.99 -6.09
CA TRP A 217 -16.10 4.68 -5.44
C TRP A 217 -16.57 5.50 -4.24
N ALA A 218 -17.68 6.23 -4.34
CA ALA A 218 -18.19 7.04 -3.24
C ALA A 218 -18.56 6.19 -2.00
N ARG A 219 -19.09 4.98 -2.21
CA ARG A 219 -19.51 4.06 -1.15
C ARG A 219 -18.33 3.42 -0.43
N MET A 220 -18.27 3.60 0.89
CA MET A 220 -17.41 2.82 1.78
C MET A 220 -18.16 1.57 2.27
N VAL A 221 -17.51 0.42 2.19
CA VAL A 221 -17.99 -0.88 2.68
C VAL A 221 -17.18 -1.25 3.92
N GLU A 222 -17.90 -1.50 5.01
CA GLU A 222 -17.31 -2.01 6.24
C GLU A 222 -17.41 -3.54 6.26
N MET A 223 -16.27 -4.20 6.32
CA MET A 223 -16.13 -5.65 6.29
C MET A 223 -15.59 -6.12 7.64
N GLU A 224 -16.31 -7.05 8.25
CA GLU A 224 -15.93 -7.70 9.50
C GLU A 224 -15.30 -9.06 9.18
N LEU A 225 -13.97 -9.15 9.32
CA LEU A 225 -13.24 -10.40 9.10
C LEU A 225 -13.11 -11.14 10.42
N ALA A 226 -13.47 -12.41 10.45
CA ALA A 226 -13.31 -13.29 11.61
C ALA A 226 -12.46 -14.51 11.22
N PRO A 227 -11.86 -15.23 12.19
CA PRO A 227 -11.24 -16.52 11.93
C PRO A 227 -12.26 -17.45 11.26
N HIS A 228 -11.80 -18.23 10.27
CA HIS A 228 -12.67 -19.17 9.58
C HIS A 228 -13.26 -20.18 10.59
N PRO A 229 -14.60 -20.43 10.60
CA PRO A 229 -15.23 -21.24 11.66
C PRO A 229 -14.69 -22.67 11.77
N ASN A 230 -14.24 -23.24 10.65
CA ASN A 230 -13.69 -24.60 10.57
C ASN A 230 -12.22 -24.71 11.04
N ILE A 231 -11.61 -23.64 11.57
CA ILE A 231 -10.25 -23.68 12.13
C ILE A 231 -10.29 -24.15 13.58
N LYS A 232 -9.51 -25.18 13.90
CA LYS A 232 -9.42 -25.77 15.25
C LYS A 232 -8.87 -24.81 16.31
N HIS A 233 -7.99 -23.88 15.94
CA HIS A 233 -7.30 -22.97 16.84
C HIS A 233 -7.42 -21.50 16.38
N PRO A 234 -8.61 -20.86 16.53
CA PRO A 234 -8.87 -19.53 15.99
C PRO A 234 -8.01 -18.42 16.62
N LYS A 235 -7.56 -18.61 17.88
CA LYS A 235 -6.68 -17.66 18.59
C LYS A 235 -5.34 -17.40 17.87
N ALA A 236 -4.85 -18.36 17.08
CA ALA A 236 -3.66 -18.15 16.27
C ALA A 236 -3.93 -17.11 15.17
N ILE A 237 -5.08 -17.22 14.50
CA ILE A 237 -5.53 -16.25 13.49
C ILE A 237 -5.80 -14.90 14.14
N GLU A 238 -6.42 -14.87 15.31
CA GLU A 238 -6.63 -13.61 16.05
C GLU A 238 -5.31 -12.88 16.36
N ALA A 239 -4.27 -13.64 16.74
CA ALA A 239 -2.94 -13.08 17.01
C ALA A 239 -2.24 -12.58 15.74
N ASP A 240 -2.29 -13.34 14.63
CA ASP A 240 -1.68 -12.97 13.35
C ASP A 240 -2.21 -11.63 12.82
N TYR A 241 -3.52 -11.39 13.00
CA TYR A 241 -4.21 -10.21 12.48
C TYR A 241 -4.45 -9.12 13.53
N GLY A 242 -4.01 -9.33 14.78
CA GLY A 242 -4.22 -8.37 15.87
C GLY A 242 -5.71 -8.08 16.16
N MET A 243 -6.56 -9.10 16.07
CA MET A 243 -8.01 -8.96 16.23
C MET A 243 -8.40 -8.55 17.65
N GLN A 244 -9.53 -7.85 17.76
CA GLN A 244 -10.19 -7.56 19.04
C GLN A 244 -11.55 -8.25 19.05
N ASP A 245 -11.84 -9.01 20.10
CA ASP A 245 -13.07 -9.78 20.25
C ASP A 245 -13.38 -10.71 19.04
N GLY A 246 -12.33 -11.32 18.48
CA GLY A 246 -12.43 -12.25 17.36
C GLY A 246 -12.76 -11.61 16.01
N VAL A 247 -12.67 -10.28 15.88
CA VAL A 247 -13.00 -9.57 14.64
C VAL A 247 -11.92 -8.55 14.28
N LEU A 248 -11.55 -8.55 13.00
CA LEU A 248 -10.82 -7.46 12.34
C LEU A 248 -11.79 -6.66 11.47
N ARG A 249 -11.98 -5.38 11.80
CA ARG A 249 -12.80 -4.47 10.99
C ARG A 249 -11.94 -3.72 9.98
N ILE A 250 -12.30 -3.84 8.71
CA ILE A 250 -11.63 -3.10 7.63
C ILE A 250 -12.65 -2.34 6.79
N LYS A 251 -12.23 -1.18 6.29
CA LYS A 251 -13.03 -0.32 5.41
C LYS A 251 -12.38 -0.25 4.04
N ALA A 252 -13.17 -0.46 2.99
CA ALA A 252 -12.73 -0.33 1.61
C ALA A 252 -13.81 0.35 0.75
N ARG A 253 -13.40 1.00 -0.33
CA ARG A 253 -14.31 1.51 -1.36
C ARG A 253 -15.05 0.32 -2.00
N ALA A 254 -16.34 0.44 -2.33
CA ALA A 254 -17.09 -0.68 -2.95
C ALA A 254 -16.44 -1.14 -4.26
N ALA A 255 -15.89 -0.22 -5.04
CA ALA A 255 -15.07 -0.51 -6.22
C ALA A 255 -13.90 -1.49 -5.96
N LEU A 256 -13.40 -1.58 -4.71
CA LEU A 256 -12.22 -2.34 -4.35
C LEU A 256 -12.45 -3.47 -3.34
N ALA A 257 -13.65 -3.57 -2.75
CA ALA A 257 -13.93 -4.51 -1.66
C ALA A 257 -13.65 -5.97 -2.03
N GLY A 258 -14.11 -6.45 -3.20
CA GLY A 258 -13.86 -7.82 -3.62
C GLY A 258 -12.39 -8.13 -3.92
N TYR A 259 -11.64 -7.13 -4.39
CA TYR A 259 -10.19 -7.28 -4.56
C TYR A 259 -9.46 -7.43 -3.23
N VAL A 260 -9.89 -6.72 -2.18
CA VAL A 260 -9.35 -6.87 -0.83
C VAL A 260 -9.61 -8.28 -0.30
N LEU A 261 -10.84 -8.77 -0.43
CA LEU A 261 -11.21 -10.13 -0.01
C LEU A 261 -10.38 -11.19 -0.74
N ARG A 262 -10.20 -11.03 -2.06
CA ARG A 262 -9.37 -11.91 -2.86
C ARG A 262 -7.90 -11.87 -2.47
N ARG A 263 -7.33 -10.69 -2.21
CA ARG A 263 -5.92 -10.52 -1.86
C ARG A 263 -5.56 -11.27 -0.58
N TRP A 264 -6.47 -11.29 0.39
CA TRP A 264 -6.27 -11.93 1.68
C TRP A 264 -6.89 -13.34 1.78
N ASN A 265 -7.32 -13.92 0.65
CA ASN A 265 -8.01 -15.21 0.58
C ASN A 265 -9.13 -15.32 1.63
N VAL A 266 -9.95 -14.28 1.76
CA VAL A 266 -11.11 -14.29 2.66
C VAL A 266 -12.22 -15.10 2.01
N ASP A 267 -12.74 -16.09 2.72
CA ASP A 267 -13.97 -16.75 2.31
C ASP A 267 -15.15 -15.76 2.45
N ALA A 268 -15.72 -15.34 1.31
CA ALA A 268 -16.89 -14.49 1.26
C ALA A 268 -18.17 -15.26 0.90
N SER A 269 -18.14 -16.59 0.99
CA SER A 269 -19.34 -17.41 0.90
C SER A 269 -20.25 -17.20 2.13
N PRO A 270 -21.58 -17.17 1.94
CA PRO A 270 -22.52 -17.07 3.08
C PRO A 270 -22.43 -18.25 4.05
N ASP A 271 -21.93 -19.40 3.60
CA ASP A 271 -21.90 -20.69 4.30
C ASP A 271 -20.50 -21.18 4.68
N HIS A 272 -19.46 -20.35 4.51
CA HIS A 272 -18.06 -20.66 4.91
C HIS A 272 -17.51 -21.95 4.28
N ARG A 273 -17.89 -22.21 3.04
CA ARG A 273 -17.65 -23.51 2.40
C ARG A 273 -16.24 -23.67 1.84
N LEU A 274 -15.43 -22.61 1.79
CA LEU A 274 -14.07 -22.71 1.28
C LEU A 274 -13.16 -23.40 2.30
N ASP A 275 -12.06 -23.95 1.81
CA ASP A 275 -11.13 -24.71 2.62
C ASP A 275 -10.43 -23.80 3.65
N PRO A 276 -10.60 -24.03 4.97
CA PRO A 276 -9.98 -23.23 6.02
C PRO A 276 -8.45 -23.29 6.01
N ALA A 277 -7.82 -24.28 5.35
CA ALA A 277 -6.36 -24.35 5.23
C ALA A 277 -5.79 -23.32 4.23
N THR A 278 -6.63 -22.80 3.33
CA THR A 278 -6.25 -21.77 2.35
C THR A 278 -6.95 -20.44 2.59
N HIS A 279 -8.08 -20.45 3.30
CA HIS A 279 -8.89 -19.29 3.64
C HIS A 279 -8.99 -19.17 5.16
N HIS A 280 -7.98 -18.56 5.79
CA HIS A 280 -7.92 -18.44 7.25
C HIS A 280 -8.98 -17.49 7.83
N LEU A 281 -9.54 -16.63 6.98
CA LEU A 281 -10.50 -15.60 7.34
C LEU A 281 -11.83 -15.86 6.63
N TRP A 282 -12.92 -15.49 7.30
CA TRP A 282 -14.25 -15.43 6.73
C TRP A 282 -14.85 -14.03 6.87
N LEU A 283 -15.61 -13.61 5.87
CA LEU A 283 -16.36 -12.36 5.90
C LEU A 283 -17.67 -12.52 6.69
N ARG A 284 -17.68 -12.06 7.94
CA ARG A 284 -18.80 -12.28 8.85
C ARG A 284 -20.12 -11.65 8.41
N ASN A 285 -20.02 -10.49 7.78
CA ASN A 285 -21.16 -9.69 7.38
C ASN A 285 -21.32 -9.68 5.85
N THR A 286 -21.36 -10.84 5.20
CA THR A 286 -21.50 -10.98 3.73
C THR A 286 -22.58 -10.09 3.07
N PRO A 287 -23.74 -9.77 3.70
CA PRO A 287 -24.72 -8.84 3.12
C PRO A 287 -24.17 -7.43 2.84
N THR A 288 -23.04 -7.04 3.45
CA THR A 288 -22.33 -5.77 3.16
C THR A 288 -21.92 -5.66 1.68
N LEU A 289 -21.77 -6.80 0.99
CA LEU A 289 -21.43 -6.89 -0.44
C LEU A 289 -22.63 -6.69 -1.38
N ASN A 290 -23.85 -6.52 -0.86
CA ASN A 290 -25.02 -6.27 -1.70
C ASN A 290 -24.85 -4.96 -2.50
N GLY A 291 -24.99 -5.05 -3.83
CA GLY A 291 -24.78 -3.93 -4.75
C GLY A 291 -23.31 -3.53 -4.94
N VAL A 292 -22.36 -4.34 -4.48
CA VAL A 292 -20.92 -4.11 -4.67
C VAL A 292 -20.46 -4.87 -5.91
N GLU A 293 -20.11 -4.15 -6.97
CA GLU A 293 -19.76 -4.77 -8.25
C GLU A 293 -18.48 -5.62 -8.16
N SER A 294 -17.48 -5.14 -7.41
CA SER A 294 -16.21 -5.84 -7.22
C SER A 294 -16.36 -7.16 -6.47
N ALA A 295 -17.48 -7.40 -5.76
CA ALA A 295 -17.71 -8.65 -5.04
C ALA A 295 -17.68 -9.88 -5.96
N ALA A 296 -17.91 -9.71 -7.26
CA ALA A 296 -17.82 -10.79 -8.25
C ALA A 296 -16.42 -11.43 -8.35
N VAL A 297 -15.35 -10.76 -7.86
CA VAL A 297 -14.00 -11.35 -7.81
C VAL A 297 -13.62 -11.91 -6.43
N ALA A 298 -14.49 -11.77 -5.42
CA ALA A 298 -14.22 -12.26 -4.08
C ALA A 298 -14.36 -13.80 -4.02
N PRO A 299 -13.48 -14.50 -3.28
CA PRO A 299 -13.59 -15.96 -3.10
C PRO A 299 -14.94 -16.33 -2.48
N GLY A 300 -15.60 -17.39 -2.98
CA GLY A 300 -16.84 -17.89 -2.38
C GLY A 300 -18.12 -17.14 -2.80
N VAL A 301 -18.00 -16.01 -3.51
CA VAL A 301 -19.15 -15.33 -4.13
C VAL A 301 -19.46 -16.01 -5.47
N TYR A 302 -20.60 -16.71 -5.57
CA TYR A 302 -21.06 -17.24 -6.86
C TYR A 302 -21.53 -16.07 -7.74
N ALA A 303 -20.75 -15.75 -8.76
CA ALA A 303 -21.29 -15.05 -9.92
C ALA A 303 -22.22 -16.03 -10.66
N GLY A 304 -23.53 -15.77 -10.69
CA GLY A 304 -24.43 -16.53 -11.57
C GLY A 304 -23.94 -16.49 -13.02
N PRO A 305 -24.25 -17.51 -13.84
CA PRO A 305 -23.81 -17.57 -15.23
C PRO A 305 -24.26 -16.30 -15.97
N GLY A 306 -23.31 -15.50 -16.45
CA GLY A 306 -23.57 -14.26 -17.20
C GLY A 306 -23.13 -12.95 -16.52
N LYS A 307 -22.72 -12.97 -15.24
CA LYS A 307 -21.99 -11.86 -14.62
C LYS A 307 -20.49 -12.19 -14.58
N GLU A 308 -19.87 -12.27 -15.75
CA GLU A 308 -18.41 -12.20 -15.79
C GLU A 308 -18.00 -10.87 -15.16
N ALA A 309 -17.16 -10.93 -14.12
CA ALA A 309 -16.45 -9.76 -13.67
C ALA A 309 -15.66 -9.24 -14.87
N VAL A 310 -16.11 -8.12 -15.45
CA VAL A 310 -15.34 -7.42 -16.48
C VAL A 310 -14.13 -6.83 -15.77
N VAL A 311 -13.02 -7.57 -15.75
CA VAL A 311 -11.69 -7.18 -15.24
C VAL A 311 -10.72 -6.97 -16.39
#